data_AF-A0AAD4XJG9-F1
#
_entry.id   AF-A0AAD4XJG9-F1
#
_cell.length_a   1.000
_cell.length_b   1.000
_cell.length_c   1.000
_cell.angle_alpha   90.00
_cell.angle_beta   90.00
_cell.angle_gamma   90.00
#
_symmetry.space_group_name_H-M   'P 1'
#
loop_
_entity.id
_entity.type
_entity.pdbx_description
1 polymer ?
#
loop_
_entity_poly.entity_id
_entity_poly.type
_entity_poly.pdbx_seq_one_letter_code
_entity_poly.pdbx_strand_id
1 'polypeptide(L)'
;GSSMGQFFKQYLEPIKLNDVHVDWKSMDLTYLKEDNYIRYFANLVSNAKPVQGADAVLKAYNIDGDVRVHYKDQPDFERIARQFGIFEEWKDGVPRAAYEGVVVFRFQTARRIFLVGPDSLRQLGIQHA
;
A
#
# COMPACT_ATOMS: atom_id res chain seq x y z
N GLY A 1 -1.00 16.43 23.71
CA GLY A 1 -0.05 15.31 23.86
C GLY A 1 1.37 15.83 23.88
N SER A 2 2.34 15.01 24.29
CA SER A 2 3.76 15.40 24.41
C SER A 2 4.44 15.79 23.09
N SER A 3 3.88 15.39 21.94
CA SER A 3 4.39 15.70 20.60
C SER A 3 3.92 17.04 20.02
N MET A 4 3.22 17.87 20.81
CA MET A 4 2.61 19.13 20.35
C MET A 4 1.68 18.98 19.14
N GLY A 5 1.23 17.76 18.84
CA GLY A 5 0.29 17.49 17.73
C GLY A 5 0.92 17.54 16.33
N GLN A 6 2.24 17.54 16.22
CA GLN A 6 2.97 17.71 14.94
C GLN A 6 2.48 16.80 13.80
N PHE A 7 2.17 15.53 14.09
CA PHE A 7 1.65 14.57 13.10
C PHE A 7 0.16 14.26 13.25
N PHE A 8 -0.49 14.82 14.28
CA PHE A 8 -1.85 14.44 14.61
C PHE A 8 -2.83 14.86 13.51
N LYS A 9 -2.88 16.15 13.19
CA LYS A 9 -3.81 16.69 12.18
C LYS A 9 -3.57 16.14 10.78
N GLN A 10 -2.30 15.94 10.43
CA GLN A 10 -1.94 15.48 9.09
C GLN A 10 -2.26 14.00 8.88
N TYR A 11 -2.04 13.15 9.88
CA TYR A 11 -2.02 11.71 9.66
C TYR A 11 -2.87 10.88 10.62
N LEU A 12 -2.98 11.27 11.89
CA LEU A 12 -3.64 10.44 12.90
C LEU A 12 -5.13 10.75 13.04
N GLU A 13 -5.49 12.03 13.00
CA GLU A 13 -6.87 12.52 13.07
C GLU A 13 -7.79 11.91 11.99
N PRO A 14 -7.39 11.79 10.70
CA PRO A 14 -8.26 11.22 9.67
C PRO A 14 -8.38 9.69 9.70
N ILE A 15 -7.70 8.97 10.62
CA ILE A 15 -7.81 7.51 10.70
C ILE A 15 -9.25 7.14 11.09
N LYS A 16 -9.96 6.47 10.18
CA LYS A 16 -11.34 6.04 10.39
C LYS A 16 -11.40 4.84 11.34
N LEU A 17 -12.07 5.03 12.48
CA LEU A 17 -12.50 3.91 13.31
C LEU A 17 -13.54 3.07 12.55
N ASN A 18 -13.31 1.75 12.47
CA ASN A 18 -14.27 0.85 11.85
C ASN A 18 -15.58 0.83 12.65
N ASP A 19 -16.69 1.08 11.97
CA ASP A 19 -18.06 1.18 12.50
C ASP A 19 -18.93 -0.03 12.13
N VAL A 20 -18.38 -1.00 11.39
CA VAL A 20 -19.07 -2.22 10.94
C VAL A 20 -18.64 -3.42 11.76
N HIS A 21 -19.58 -4.20 12.30
CA HIS A 21 -19.26 -5.43 13.02
C HIS A 21 -18.64 -6.47 12.07
N VAL A 22 -17.51 -7.04 12.48
CA VAL A 22 -16.86 -8.16 11.80
C VAL A 22 -16.76 -9.32 12.78
N ASP A 23 -17.39 -10.44 12.46
CA ASP A 23 -17.28 -11.67 13.25
C ASP A 23 -15.99 -12.42 12.90
N TRP A 24 -14.86 -11.92 13.42
CA TRP A 24 -13.54 -12.49 13.16
C TRP A 24 -13.41 -13.97 13.53
N LYS A 25 -14.24 -14.47 14.46
CA LYS A 25 -14.17 -15.86 14.93
C LYS A 25 -14.72 -16.86 13.90
N SER A 26 -15.62 -16.42 13.02
CA SER A 26 -16.18 -17.26 11.97
C SER A 26 -15.45 -17.15 10.63
N MET A 27 -14.55 -16.18 10.48
CA MET A 27 -13.76 -15.99 9.25
C MET A 27 -12.59 -16.98 9.16
N ASP A 28 -12.35 -17.50 7.95
CA ASP A 28 -11.11 -18.22 7.67
C ASP A 28 -9.95 -17.21 7.50
N LEU A 29 -9.11 -17.12 8.52
CA LEU A 29 -7.92 -16.26 8.54
C LEU A 29 -6.62 -17.02 8.21
N THR A 30 -6.71 -18.26 7.73
CA THR A 30 -5.51 -19.07 7.42
C THR A 30 -4.63 -18.45 6.35
N TYR A 31 -5.19 -17.57 5.51
CA TYR A 31 -4.44 -16.80 4.51
C TYR A 31 -3.42 -15.83 5.13
N LEU A 32 -3.55 -15.49 6.42
CA LEU A 32 -2.61 -14.61 7.14
C LEU A 32 -1.39 -15.36 7.69
N LYS A 33 -1.36 -16.69 7.65
CA LYS A 33 -0.15 -17.46 8.00
C LYS A 33 0.93 -17.17 6.98
N GLU A 34 2.18 -16.98 7.42
CA GLU A 34 3.31 -16.51 6.60
C GLU A 34 3.39 -17.16 5.20
N ASP A 35 3.46 -18.49 5.14
CA ASP A 35 3.54 -19.25 3.88
C ASP A 35 2.37 -18.99 2.93
N ASN A 36 1.17 -18.80 3.50
CA ASN A 36 -0.04 -18.52 2.74
C ASN A 36 -0.11 -17.05 2.34
N TYR A 37 0.30 -16.15 3.23
CA TYR A 37 0.22 -14.71 3.04
C TYR A 37 1.16 -14.26 1.93
N ILE A 38 2.39 -14.79 1.87
CA ILE A 38 3.33 -14.51 0.78
C ILE A 38 2.68 -14.84 -0.57
N ARG A 39 2.11 -16.04 -0.73
CA ARG A 39 1.47 -16.47 -1.98
C ARG A 39 0.22 -15.65 -2.31
N TYR A 40 -0.62 -15.43 -1.31
CA TYR A 40 -1.83 -14.62 -1.45
C TYR A 40 -1.51 -13.19 -1.88
N PHE A 41 -0.59 -12.54 -1.17
CA PHE A 41 -0.20 -11.16 -1.42
C PHE A 41 0.54 -11.02 -2.75
N ALA A 42 1.44 -11.95 -3.09
CA ALA A 42 2.10 -11.98 -4.39
C ALA A 42 1.08 -12.04 -5.55
N ASN A 43 0.04 -12.88 -5.42
CA ASN A 43 -1.03 -12.96 -6.41
C ASN A 43 -1.83 -11.65 -6.53
N LEU A 44 -2.07 -10.94 -5.42
CA LEU A 44 -2.71 -9.61 -5.47
C LEU A 44 -1.85 -8.60 -6.26
N VAL A 45 -0.56 -8.55 -5.95
CA VAL A 45 0.40 -7.61 -6.58
C VAL A 45 0.65 -7.98 -8.04
N SER A 46 0.68 -9.26 -8.39
CA SER A 46 0.89 -9.72 -9.78
C SER A 46 -0.29 -9.39 -10.69
N ASN A 47 -1.52 -9.47 -10.17
CA ASN A 47 -2.74 -9.19 -10.92
C ASN A 47 -3.05 -7.69 -11.06
N ALA A 48 -2.38 -6.84 -10.29
CA ALA A 48 -2.54 -5.40 -10.37
C ALA A 48 -1.90 -4.84 -11.65
N LYS A 49 -2.61 -3.95 -12.35
CA LYS A 49 -2.16 -3.37 -13.62
C LYS A 49 -0.98 -2.42 -13.37
N PRO A 50 0.15 -2.56 -14.07
CA PRO A 50 1.28 -1.67 -13.91
C PRO A 50 0.98 -0.27 -14.46
N VAL A 51 1.33 0.76 -13.70
CA VAL A 51 1.17 2.17 -14.07
C VAL A 51 2.52 2.88 -13.98
N GLN A 52 2.87 3.61 -15.04
CA GLN A 52 4.16 4.32 -15.18
C GLN A 52 3.93 5.84 -15.40
N GLY A 53 4.87 6.66 -14.94
CA GLY A 53 4.98 8.09 -15.29
C GLY A 53 4.54 9.08 -14.21
N ALA A 54 4.72 10.38 -14.49
CA ALA A 54 4.56 11.50 -13.54
C ALA A 54 3.15 11.65 -12.96
N ASP A 55 2.12 11.18 -13.68
CA ASP A 55 0.70 11.24 -13.30
C ASP A 55 0.16 9.89 -12.78
N ALA A 56 0.91 9.24 -11.89
CA ALA A 56 0.50 7.97 -11.28
C ALA A 56 -0.91 8.05 -10.65
N VAL A 57 -1.25 9.19 -10.04
CA VAL A 57 -2.58 9.43 -9.44
C VAL A 57 -3.69 9.47 -10.48
N LEU A 58 -3.53 10.27 -11.55
CA LEU A 58 -4.54 10.40 -12.61
C LEU A 58 -4.74 9.07 -13.34
N LYS A 59 -3.64 8.35 -13.62
CA LYS A 59 -3.69 7.04 -14.28
C LYS A 59 -4.31 5.98 -13.38
N ALA A 60 -3.98 5.96 -12.08
CA ALA A 60 -4.59 5.05 -11.12
C ALA A 60 -6.11 5.24 -11.01
N TYR A 61 -6.58 6.49 -11.12
CA TYR A 61 -8.01 6.78 -11.08
C TYR A 61 -8.78 6.24 -12.30
N ASN A 62 -8.17 6.38 -13.49
CA ASN A 62 -8.82 6.05 -14.77
C ASN A 62 -8.73 4.58 -15.17
N ILE A 63 -7.89 3.78 -14.49
CA ILE A 63 -7.74 2.35 -14.79
C ILE A 63 -8.76 1.56 -13.97
N ASP A 64 -9.46 0.65 -14.67
CA ASP A 64 -10.33 -0.30 -14.01
C ASP A 64 -9.54 -1.45 -13.37
N GLY A 65 -9.88 -1.80 -12.13
CA GLY A 65 -9.18 -2.79 -11.31
C GLY A 65 -8.05 -2.20 -10.47
N ASP A 66 -7.36 -3.10 -9.77
CA ASP A 66 -6.23 -2.73 -8.92
C ASP A 66 -5.01 -2.32 -9.77
N VAL A 67 -4.19 -1.42 -9.23
CA VAL A 67 -3.02 -0.89 -9.93
C VAL A 67 -1.77 -0.99 -9.06
N ARG A 68 -0.63 -1.21 -9.71
CA ARG A 68 0.68 -1.13 -9.08
C ARG A 68 1.53 -0.03 -9.70
N VAL A 69 2.17 0.75 -8.84
CA VAL A 69 3.06 1.85 -9.21
C VAL A 69 4.41 1.55 -8.58
N HIS A 70 5.46 1.53 -9.41
CA HIS A 70 6.81 1.33 -8.89
C HIS A 70 7.38 2.64 -8.37
N TYR A 71 8.02 2.58 -7.20
CA TYR A 71 8.91 3.64 -6.73
C TYR A 71 10.35 3.14 -6.78
N LYS A 72 11.28 4.02 -7.15
CA LYS A 72 12.70 3.65 -7.34
C LYS A 72 13.51 3.71 -6.05
N ASP A 73 13.19 4.65 -5.17
CA ASP A 73 13.94 4.97 -3.95
C ASP A 73 13.02 5.72 -2.96
N GLN A 74 13.55 6.05 -1.78
CA GLN A 74 12.79 6.76 -0.75
C GLN A 74 12.28 8.14 -1.22
N PRO A 75 13.09 9.04 -1.83
CA PRO A 75 12.59 10.31 -2.34
C PRO A 75 11.44 10.16 -3.35
N ASP A 76 11.51 9.15 -4.21
CA ASP A 76 10.45 8.86 -5.17
C ASP A 76 9.18 8.33 -4.51
N PHE A 77 9.32 7.46 -3.50
CA PHE A 77 8.20 7.03 -2.67
C PHE A 77 7.52 8.22 -2.00
N GLU A 78 8.28 9.09 -1.33
CA GLU A 78 7.76 10.27 -0.61
C GLU A 78 7.01 11.19 -1.58
N ARG A 79 7.56 11.42 -2.78
CA ARG A 79 6.91 12.19 -3.84
C ARG A 79 5.58 11.57 -4.25
N ILE A 80 5.52 10.25 -4.49
CA ILE A 80 4.28 9.55 -4.90
C ILE A 80 3.27 9.53 -3.74
N ALA A 81 3.70 9.20 -2.52
CA ALA A 81 2.88 9.18 -1.32
C ALA A 81 2.21 10.53 -1.05
N ARG A 82 2.96 11.63 -1.21
CA ARG A 82 2.44 12.99 -1.11
C ARG A 82 1.32 13.28 -2.11
N GLN A 83 1.46 12.82 -3.35
CA GLN A 83 0.43 13.01 -4.37
C GLN A 83 -0.87 12.26 -4.03
N PHE A 84 -0.79 11.13 -3.33
CA PHE A 84 -1.94 10.38 -2.85
C PHE A 84 -2.47 10.85 -1.48
N GLY A 85 -1.73 11.72 -0.78
CA GLY A 85 -2.09 12.17 0.57
C GLY A 85 -1.98 11.08 1.64
N ILE A 86 -1.09 10.10 1.43
CA ILE A 86 -0.82 9.03 2.42
C ILE A 86 0.46 9.34 3.22
N PHE A 87 0.78 8.50 4.20
CA PHE A 87 2.03 8.62 4.96
C PHE A 87 3.26 8.57 4.06
N GLU A 88 4.09 9.61 4.16
CA GLU A 88 5.39 9.68 3.48
C GLU A 88 6.52 9.04 4.33
N GLU A 89 6.29 8.83 5.63
CA GLU A 89 7.34 8.47 6.58
C GLU A 89 7.87 7.03 6.45
N TRP A 90 9.17 6.91 6.74
CA TRP A 90 9.89 5.65 6.86
C TRP A 90 10.40 5.47 8.28
N LYS A 91 10.58 4.22 8.69
CA LYS A 91 11.29 3.86 9.92
C LYS A 91 12.27 2.74 9.60
N ASP A 92 13.54 2.92 9.92
CA ASP A 92 14.60 1.94 9.72
C ASP A 92 14.65 1.37 8.29
N GLY A 93 14.42 2.22 7.29
CA GLY A 93 14.40 1.82 5.88
C GLY A 93 13.10 1.14 5.41
N VAL A 94 12.02 1.20 6.19
CA VAL A 94 10.71 0.62 5.84
C VAL A 94 9.61 1.69 5.83
N PRO A 95 8.82 1.85 4.75
CA PRO A 95 7.66 2.74 4.74
C PRO A 95 6.57 2.28 5.71
N ARG A 96 5.78 3.21 6.25
CA ARG A 96 4.61 2.86 7.07
C ARG A 96 3.63 1.95 6.31
N ALA A 97 3.16 0.91 6.99
CA ALA A 97 2.23 -0.11 6.46
C ALA A 97 2.75 -0.92 5.25
N ALA A 98 4.08 -0.96 5.06
CA ALA A 98 4.68 -1.79 4.01
C ALA A 98 4.81 -3.27 4.43
N TYR A 99 4.71 -4.16 3.45
CA TYR A 99 5.12 -5.56 3.53
C TYR A 99 6.00 -5.87 2.32
N GLU A 100 7.23 -6.35 2.53
CA GLU A 100 8.23 -6.57 1.47
C GLU A 100 8.38 -5.36 0.53
N GLY A 101 8.42 -4.14 1.10
CA GLY A 101 8.50 -2.89 0.34
C GLY A 101 7.24 -2.52 -0.46
N VAL A 102 6.10 -3.17 -0.22
CA VAL A 102 4.82 -2.83 -0.86
C VAL A 102 3.89 -2.13 0.12
N VAL A 103 3.46 -0.90 -0.20
CA VAL A 103 2.42 -0.18 0.55
C VAL A 103 1.09 -0.32 -0.19
N VAL A 104 0.03 -0.69 0.53
CA VAL A 104 -1.30 -0.92 -0.04
C VAL A 104 -2.32 0.03 0.56
N PHE A 105 -3.07 0.73 -0.28
CA PHE A 105 -4.17 1.58 0.14
C PHE A 105 -5.27 1.64 -0.91
N ARG A 106 -6.38 2.29 -0.57
CA ARG A 106 -7.46 2.59 -1.51
C ARG A 106 -7.50 4.10 -1.77
N PHE A 107 -7.82 4.49 -2.99
CA PHE A 107 -7.86 5.89 -3.37
C PHE A 107 -9.15 6.20 -4.13
N GLN A 108 -10.00 7.07 -3.56
CA GLN A 108 -11.28 7.55 -4.10
C GLN A 108 -12.35 6.48 -4.43
N THR A 109 -11.97 5.22 -4.52
CA THR A 109 -12.80 4.08 -4.92
C THR A 109 -12.45 2.84 -4.07
N ALA A 110 -13.14 1.73 -4.29
CA ALA A 110 -12.83 0.46 -3.64
C ALA A 110 -11.52 -0.21 -4.13
N ARG A 111 -10.93 0.29 -5.22
CA ARG A 111 -9.74 -0.27 -5.89
C ARG A 111 -8.50 -0.06 -5.04
N ARG A 112 -7.59 -1.03 -5.09
CA ARG A 112 -6.30 -0.99 -4.38
C ARG A 112 -5.22 -0.39 -5.28
N ILE A 113 -4.38 0.42 -4.65
CA ILE A 113 -3.13 0.90 -5.18
C ILE A 113 -2.00 0.22 -4.39
N PHE A 114 -1.08 -0.39 -5.13
CA PHE A 114 0.14 -0.99 -4.60
C PHE A 114 1.32 -0.09 -4.99
N LEU A 115 1.96 0.57 -4.02
CA LEU A 115 3.27 1.19 -4.25
C LEU A 115 4.33 0.12 -4.04
N VAL A 116 5.05 -0.23 -5.10
CA VAL A 116 5.94 -1.39 -5.15
C VAL A 116 7.38 -0.93 -5.17
N GLY A 117 8.17 -1.35 -4.18
CA GLY A 117 9.58 -1.04 -4.09
C GLY A 117 10.45 -1.78 -5.11
N PRO A 118 11.74 -1.41 -5.21
CA PRO A 118 12.64 -1.91 -6.26
C PRO A 118 12.88 -3.42 -6.17
N ASP A 119 12.96 -3.98 -4.96
CA ASP A 119 13.21 -5.41 -4.73
C ASP A 119 11.93 -6.20 -4.43
N SER A 120 10.78 -5.54 -4.29
CA SER A 120 9.53 -6.12 -3.80
C SER A 120 9.02 -7.29 -4.64
N LEU A 121 9.04 -7.16 -5.97
CA LEU A 121 8.58 -8.25 -6.84
C LEU A 121 9.45 -9.49 -6.69
N ARG A 122 10.77 -9.32 -6.55
CA ARG A 122 11.72 -10.42 -6.31
C ARG A 122 11.47 -11.06 -4.95
N GLN A 123 11.30 -10.25 -3.90
CA GLN A 123 10.99 -10.72 -2.55
C GLN A 123 9.68 -11.51 -2.49
N LEU A 124 8.68 -11.11 -3.28
CA LEU A 124 7.40 -11.80 -3.39
C LEU A 124 7.43 -13.01 -4.36
N GLY A 125 8.57 -13.32 -4.98
CA GLY A 125 8.69 -14.41 -5.94
C GLY A 125 7.93 -14.20 -7.26
N ILE A 126 7.58 -12.95 -7.58
CA ILE A 126 6.86 -12.60 -8.81
C ILE A 126 7.89 -12.48 -9.95
N GLN A 127 7.92 -13.48 -10.83
CA GLN A 127 8.76 -13.49 -12.03
C GLN A 127 7.97 -12.94 -13.23
N HIS A 128 8.56 -12.00 -13.98
CA HIS A 128 7.99 -11.42 -15.22
C HIS A 128 6.71 -10.58 -15.06
N ALA A 129 6.72 -9.64 -14.11
CA ALA A 129 5.64 -8.69 -13.90
C ALA A 129 5.76 -7.43 -14.79
#